data_AF-A0A164J4V1-F1
#
_entry.id   AF-A0A164J4V1-F1
#
_cell.length_a   1.000
_cell.length_b   1.000
_cell.length_c   1.000
_cell.angle_alpha   90.00
_cell.angle_beta   90.00
_cell.angle_gamma   90.00
#
_symmetry.space_group_name_H-M   'P 1'
#
loop_
_entity.id
_entity.type
_entity.pdbx_description
1 polymer ?
#
loop_
_entity_poly.entity_id
_entity_poly.type
_entity_poly.pdbx_seq_one_letter_code
_entity_poly.pdbx_strand_id
1 'polypeptide(L)'
;MSGIMFSNRELSEETKIGRFLFAEKYHLKSAKYWEDVVFSDEQRFMYDDDGIVTLYRGSERLNIKNSVPVWGSLSRFGPQLIEKINGRIDTKQYITFLKKVIKENESKTPFNFVHDR
;
A
#
# COMPACT_ATOMS: atom_id res chain seq x y z
N MET A 1 0.49 -9.77 -28.28
CA MET A 1 0.49 -10.59 -27.04
C MET A 1 1.68 -10.15 -26.19
N SER A 2 1.48 -9.20 -25.26
CA SER A 2 2.52 -8.80 -24.32
C SER A 2 2.45 -9.70 -23.09
N GLY A 3 3.39 -10.65 -23.01
CA GLY A 3 3.55 -11.50 -21.83
C GLY A 3 3.81 -10.64 -20.59
N ILE A 4 3.06 -10.91 -19.52
CA ILE A 4 3.32 -10.32 -18.20
C ILE A 4 4.64 -10.93 -17.72
N MET A 5 5.75 -10.21 -17.90
CA MET A 5 7.00 -10.52 -17.20
C MET A 5 6.80 -10.22 -15.72
N PHE A 6 6.64 -11.26 -14.92
CA PHE A 6 6.94 -11.19 -13.50
C PHE A 6 8.47 -11.06 -13.40
N SER A 7 8.97 -9.96 -12.83
CA SER A 7 10.37 -9.95 -12.42
C SER A 7 10.48 -10.91 -11.23
N ASN A 8 11.01 -12.11 -11.48
CA ASN A 8 11.44 -13.00 -10.40
C ASN A 8 12.69 -12.36 -9.77
N ARG A 9 12.48 -11.34 -8.94
CA ARG A 9 13.55 -10.75 -8.16
C ARG A 9 13.93 -11.79 -7.10
N GLU A 10 15.13 -12.32 -7.20
CA GLU A 10 15.66 -13.22 -6.18
C GLU A 10 15.68 -12.49 -4.83
N LEU A 11 15.09 -13.11 -3.82
CA LEU A 11 15.02 -12.54 -2.47
C LEU A 11 16.37 -12.74 -1.77
N SER A 12 16.86 -11.72 -1.07
CA SER A 12 18.01 -11.89 -0.18
C SER A 12 17.68 -12.88 0.94
N GLU A 13 18.69 -13.55 1.50
CA GLU A 13 18.51 -14.45 2.64
C GLU A 13 17.87 -13.73 3.84
N GLU A 14 18.29 -12.49 4.11
CA GLU A 14 17.67 -11.64 5.13
C GLU A 14 16.17 -11.43 4.87
N THR A 15 15.78 -11.17 3.62
CA THR A 15 14.36 -11.02 3.25
C THR A 15 13.59 -12.33 3.44
N LYS A 16 14.19 -13.47 3.08
CA LYS A 16 13.58 -14.79 3.28
C LYS A 16 13.35 -15.07 4.77
N ILE A 17 14.36 -14.82 5.61
CA ILE A 17 14.27 -14.98 7.07
C ILE A 17 13.20 -14.05 7.64
N GLY A 18 13.19 -12.77 7.25
CA GLY A 18 12.18 -11.81 7.71
C GLY A 18 10.76 -12.24 7.35
N ARG A 19 10.55 -12.74 6.12
CA ARG A 19 9.25 -13.28 5.68
C ARG A 19 8.87 -14.54 6.46
N PHE A 20 9.82 -15.43 6.73
CA PHE A 20 9.60 -16.63 7.53
C PHE A 20 9.16 -16.28 8.97
N LEU A 21 9.89 -15.40 9.65
CA LEU A 21 9.58 -14.96 11.02
C LEU A 21 8.23 -14.24 11.10
N PHE A 22 7.89 -13.43 10.10
CA PHE A 22 6.56 -12.83 10.00
C PHE A 22 5.47 -13.90 9.87
N ALA A 23 5.63 -14.85 8.94
CA ALA A 23 4.66 -15.92 8.74
C ALA A 23 4.49 -16.77 10.01
N GLU A 24 5.59 -17.19 10.63
CA GLU A 24 5.58 -17.95 11.88
C GLU A 24 4.82 -17.19 12.99
N LYS A 25 5.05 -15.88 13.12
CA LYS A 25 4.38 -15.05 14.13
C LYS A 25 2.87 -14.89 13.91
N TYR A 26 2.41 -14.81 12.64
CA TYR A 26 1.04 -14.39 12.33
C TYR A 26 0.15 -15.49 11.73
N HIS A 27 0.68 -16.66 11.31
CA HIS A 27 -0.12 -17.70 10.64
C HIS A 27 -1.24 -18.29 11.49
N LEU A 28 -1.11 -18.31 12.83
CA LEU A 28 -2.15 -18.80 13.75
C LEU A 28 -3.12 -17.71 14.21
N LYS A 29 -3.00 -16.47 13.71
CA LYS A 29 -3.94 -15.41 14.06
C LYS A 29 -5.32 -15.72 13.48
N SER A 30 -6.34 -15.52 14.30
CA SER A 30 -7.73 -15.76 13.91
C SER A 30 -8.16 -14.81 12.80
N ALA A 31 -9.24 -15.16 12.10
CA ALA A 31 -9.86 -14.26 11.13
C ALA A 31 -10.12 -12.87 11.74
N LYS A 32 -10.70 -12.82 12.95
CA LYS A 32 -10.97 -11.57 13.68
C LYS A 32 -9.76 -10.65 13.77
N TYR A 33 -8.57 -11.18 14.04
CA TYR A 33 -7.36 -10.37 14.07
C TYR A 33 -7.14 -9.62 12.74
N TRP A 34 -7.28 -10.32 11.61
CA TRP A 34 -7.11 -9.76 10.27
C TRP A 34 -8.24 -8.81 9.85
N GLU A 35 -9.44 -8.99 10.40
CA GLU A 35 -10.57 -8.07 10.17
C GLU A 35 -10.34 -6.69 10.80
N ASP A 36 -9.51 -6.63 11.84
CA ASP A 36 -9.10 -5.42 12.56
C ASP A 36 -7.77 -4.82 12.02
N VAL A 37 -7.26 -5.34 10.89
CA VAL A 37 -6.06 -4.79 10.24
C VAL A 37 -6.45 -3.76 9.18
N VAL A 38 -5.78 -2.61 9.22
CA VAL A 38 -5.75 -1.61 8.15
C VAL A 38 -4.44 -1.77 7.40
N PHE A 39 -4.51 -2.18 6.14
CA PHE A 39 -3.36 -2.24 5.24
C PHE A 39 -3.25 -0.92 4.49
N SER A 40 -2.03 -0.48 4.20
CA SER A 40 -1.79 0.65 3.30
C SER A 40 -0.63 0.38 2.36
N ASP A 41 -0.69 0.97 1.18
CA ASP A 41 0.37 0.90 0.17
C ASP A 41 0.36 2.16 -0.70
N GLU A 42 1.47 2.40 -1.38
CA GLU A 42 1.61 3.42 -2.40
C GLU A 42 1.63 2.79 -3.78
N GLN A 43 0.91 3.42 -4.71
CA GLN A 43 0.95 2.96 -6.10
C GLN A 43 0.83 4.10 -7.09
N ARG A 44 1.43 3.95 -8.27
CA ARG A 44 1.29 4.89 -9.38
C ARG A 44 0.45 4.30 -10.49
N PHE A 45 -0.55 5.07 -10.91
CA PHE A 45 -1.42 4.74 -12.03
C PHE A 45 -1.11 5.64 -13.21
N MET A 46 -1.07 5.09 -14.42
CA MET A 46 -1.05 5.87 -15.67
C MET A 46 -2.43 5.88 -16.31
N TYR A 47 -2.68 6.87 -17.15
CA TYR A 47 -3.85 6.94 -18.01
C TYR A 47 -3.45 7.34 -19.43
N ASP A 48 -4.22 6.90 -20.41
CA ASP A 48 -4.09 7.33 -21.81
C ASP A 48 -5.21 8.32 -22.20
N ASP A 49 -5.20 8.74 -23.47
CA ASP A 49 -6.15 9.72 -24.00
C ASP A 49 -7.59 9.17 -24.06
N ASP A 50 -7.75 7.85 -24.03
CA ASP A 50 -9.04 7.14 -23.95
C ASP A 50 -9.52 6.96 -22.50
N GLY A 51 -8.72 7.42 -21.52
CA GLY A 51 -9.04 7.32 -20.09
C GLY A 51 -8.80 5.94 -19.47
N ILE A 52 -8.09 5.05 -20.16
CA ILE A 52 -7.78 3.71 -19.66
C ILE A 52 -6.68 3.80 -18.61
N VAL A 53 -6.99 3.34 -17.39
CA VAL A 53 -6.07 3.37 -16.26
C VAL A 53 -5.26 2.08 -16.18
N THR A 54 -3.94 2.20 -16.05
CA THR A 54 -3.01 1.07 -15.92
C THR A 54 -2.03 1.26 -14.78
N LEU A 55 -1.43 0.16 -14.32
CA LEU A 55 -0.39 0.19 -13.30
C LEU A 55 0.93 0.68 -13.90
N TYR A 56 1.54 1.71 -13.31
CA TYR A 56 2.90 2.08 -13.66
C TYR A 56 3.91 1.14 -13.00
N ARG A 57 4.72 0.42 -13.79
CA ARG A 57 5.76 -0.51 -13.30
C ARG A 57 7.19 0.01 -13.47
N GLY A 58 7.36 1.29 -13.78
CA GLY A 58 8.67 1.90 -14.00
C GLY A 58 9.30 2.50 -12.74
N SER A 59 10.38 3.28 -12.92
CA SER A 59 11.08 3.94 -11.80
C SER A 59 10.25 5.02 -11.11
N GLU A 60 10.44 5.21 -9.81
CA GLU A 60 9.78 6.22 -8.94
C GLU A 60 10.10 7.69 -9.23
N ARG A 61 10.45 8.04 -10.46
CA ARG A 61 10.74 9.42 -10.87
C ARG A 61 9.47 10.29 -10.71
N LEU A 62 9.67 11.55 -10.34
CA LEU A 62 8.59 12.49 -10.04
C LEU A 62 7.78 12.91 -11.28
N ASN A 63 8.39 12.89 -12.46
CA ASN A 63 7.83 13.48 -13.69
C ASN A 63 7.44 12.42 -14.72
N ILE A 64 6.58 11.46 -14.32
CA ILE A 64 5.98 10.51 -15.26
C ILE A 64 4.71 11.13 -15.83
N LYS A 65 4.71 11.41 -17.14
CA LYS A 65 3.55 11.97 -17.86
C LYS A 65 2.33 11.07 -17.69
N ASN A 66 1.16 11.70 -17.66
CA ASN A 66 -0.14 11.04 -17.56
C ASN A 66 -0.20 10.00 -16.43
N SER A 67 0.39 10.34 -15.27
CA SER A 67 0.39 9.45 -14.12
C SER A 67 -0.04 10.16 -12.84
N VAL A 68 -0.63 9.38 -11.92
CA VAL A 68 -1.07 9.83 -10.61
C VAL A 68 -0.52 8.85 -9.57
N PRO A 69 0.42 9.28 -8.71
CA PRO A 69 0.79 8.53 -7.53
C PRO A 69 -0.29 8.69 -6.47
N VAL A 70 -0.69 7.60 -5.84
CA VAL A 70 -1.67 7.56 -4.77
C VAL A 70 -1.14 6.76 -3.60
N TRP A 71 -1.53 7.18 -2.41
CA TRP A 71 -1.46 6.38 -1.20
C TRP A 71 -2.87 5.87 -0.92
N GLY A 72 -3.00 4.60 -0.57
CA GLY A 72 -4.29 4.01 -0.26
C GLY A 72 -4.27 3.20 1.03
N SER A 73 -5.40 3.12 1.71
CA SER A 73 -5.61 2.18 2.81
C SER A 73 -6.89 1.38 2.64
N LEU A 74 -6.82 0.10 2.99
CA LEU A 74 -7.91 -0.86 2.93
C LEU A 74 -8.03 -1.61 4.26
N SER A 75 -9.26 -1.84 4.71
CA SER A 75 -9.57 -2.77 5.78
C SER A 75 -10.88 -3.48 5.48
N ARG A 76 -11.18 -4.59 6.17
CA ARG A 76 -12.39 -5.37 5.88
C ARG A 76 -13.66 -4.58 6.17
N PHE A 77 -13.69 -3.89 7.30
CA PHE A 77 -14.91 -3.25 7.79
C PHE A 77 -14.77 -1.73 7.96
N GLY A 78 -13.56 -1.17 7.86
CA GLY A 78 -13.32 0.26 8.00
C GLY A 78 -13.36 0.99 6.65
N PRO A 79 -13.37 2.33 6.70
CA PRO A 79 -13.31 3.15 5.49
C PRO A 79 -12.03 2.90 4.70
N GLN A 80 -12.19 2.97 3.38
CA GLN A 80 -11.12 2.79 2.42
C GLN A 80 -10.74 4.18 1.93
N LEU A 81 -9.47 4.54 2.08
CA LEU A 81 -8.98 5.87 1.75
C LEU A 81 -8.08 5.78 0.53
N ILE A 82 -8.21 6.75 -0.36
CA ILE A 82 -7.30 6.94 -1.49
C ILE A 82 -6.96 8.43 -1.54
N GLU A 83 -5.67 8.73 -1.45
CA GLU A 83 -5.16 10.09 -1.42
C GLU A 83 -4.13 10.27 -2.52
N LYS A 84 -4.25 11.34 -3.28
CA LYS A 84 -3.22 11.70 -4.25
C LYS A 84 -1.95 12.14 -3.51
N ILE A 85 -0.81 11.59 -3.91
CA ILE A 85 0.50 12.00 -3.41
C ILE A 85 0.93 13.27 -4.16
N ASN A 86 1.31 14.31 -3.42
CA ASN A 86 1.83 15.55 -3.99
C ASN A 86 3.35 15.49 -4.05
N GLY A 87 3.89 15.01 -5.18
CA GLY A 87 5.33 14.85 -5.38
C GLY A 87 5.89 13.60 -4.70
N ARG A 88 6.93 13.74 -3.89
CA ARG A 88 7.46 12.66 -3.03
C ARG A 88 6.74 12.72 -1.69
N ILE A 89 6.38 11.58 -1.12
CA ILE A 89 5.89 11.53 0.26
C ILE A 89 7.00 12.03 1.18
N ASP A 90 6.69 13.08 1.93
CA ASP A 90 7.48 13.52 3.06
C ASP A 90 6.78 13.15 4.37
N THR A 91 7.47 13.37 5.49
CA THR A 91 6.94 13.08 6.82
C THR A 91 5.61 13.81 7.09
N LYS A 92 5.41 15.02 6.55
CA LYS A 92 4.19 15.82 6.79
C LYS A 92 2.98 15.23 6.05
N GLN A 93 3.17 14.86 4.78
CA GLN A 93 2.15 14.17 4.00
C GLN A 93 1.81 12.82 4.65
N TYR A 94 2.83 12.04 5.04
CA TYR A 94 2.60 10.75 5.69
C TYR A 94 1.82 10.88 7.00
N ILE A 95 2.20 11.82 7.88
CA ILE A 95 1.43 12.11 9.11
C ILE A 95 -0.01 12.52 8.79
N THR A 96 -0.24 13.25 7.70
CA THR A 96 -1.59 13.65 7.29
C THR A 96 -2.42 12.44 6.88
N PHE A 97 -1.85 11.48 6.14
CA PHE A 97 -2.52 10.23 5.79
C PHE A 97 -2.87 9.42 7.05
N LEU A 98 -1.92 9.26 7.98
CA LEU A 98 -2.16 8.54 9.23
C LEU A 98 -3.26 9.18 10.08
N LYS A 99 -3.29 10.51 10.18
CA LYS A 99 -4.37 11.22 10.90
C LYS A 99 -5.74 10.97 10.28
N LYS A 100 -5.83 10.93 8.94
CA LYS A 100 -7.07 10.57 8.25
C LYS A 100 -7.49 9.14 8.59
N VAL A 101 -6.57 8.17 8.53
CA VAL A 101 -6.87 6.77 8.90
C VAL A 101 -7.40 6.67 10.33
N ILE A 102 -6.73 7.31 11.29
CA ILE A 102 -7.12 7.28 12.70
C ILE A 102 -8.52 7.87 12.85
N LYS A 103 -8.76 9.06 12.29
CA LYS A 103 -10.05 9.75 12.36
C LYS A 103 -11.18 8.89 11.81
N GLU A 104 -10.97 8.31 10.65
CA GLU A 104 -11.97 7.52 9.94
C GLU A 104 -12.21 6.14 10.60
N ASN A 105 -11.29 5.68 11.46
CA ASN A 105 -11.41 4.44 12.23
C ASN A 105 -11.57 4.67 13.75
N GLU A 106 -11.98 5.87 14.19
CA GLU A 106 -12.12 6.22 15.62
C GLU A 106 -13.02 5.24 16.40
N SER A 107 -14.08 4.73 15.76
CA SER A 107 -15.00 3.77 16.37
C SER A 107 -14.43 2.36 16.54
N LYS A 108 -13.21 2.11 16.03
CA LYS A 108 -12.55 0.79 15.99
C LYS A 108 -11.20 0.77 16.67
N THR A 109 -10.86 1.80 17.44
CA THR A 109 -9.63 1.79 18.23
C THR A 109 -9.77 0.82 19.41
N PRO A 110 -8.80 -0.06 19.64
CA PRO A 110 -7.52 -0.20 18.92
C PRO A 110 -7.62 -1.07 17.65
N PHE A 111 -6.92 -0.67 16.59
CA PHE A 111 -6.72 -1.46 15.35
C PHE A 111 -5.23 -1.62 15.03
N ASN A 112 -4.88 -2.59 14.20
CA ASN A 112 -3.50 -2.78 13.73
C ASN A 112 -3.31 -2.05 12.40
N PHE A 113 -2.33 -1.15 12.31
CA PHE A 113 -1.95 -0.48 11.06
C PHE A 113 -0.71 -1.14 10.47
N VAL A 114 -0.81 -1.60 9.23
CA VAL A 114 0.28 -2.26 8.49
C VAL A 114 0.69 -1.40 7.31
N HIS A 115 1.95 -1.02 7.30
CA HIS A 115 2.61 -0.28 6.23
C HIS A 115 4.05 -0.79 6.05
N ASP A 116 4.62 -0.54 4.88
CA ASP A 116 6.01 -0.89 4.60
C ASP A 116 6.98 0.02 5.37
N ARG A 117 8.17 -0.50 5.68
CA ARG A 117 9.25 0.23 6.37
C ARG A 117 10.12 1.02 5.40
#